data_AF-A0A2X3F9N9-F1
#
_entry.id   AF-A0A2X3F9N9-F1
#
_cell.length_a   1.000
_cell.length_b   1.000
_cell.length_c   1.000
_cell.angle_alpha   90.00
_cell.angle_beta   90.00
_cell.angle_gamma   90.00
#
_symmetry.space_group_name_H-M   'P 1'
#
loop_
_entity.id
_entity.type
_entity.pdbx_description
1 polymer ?
#
loop_
_entity_poly.entity_id
_entity_poly.type
_entity_poly.pdbx_seq_one_letter_code
_entity_poly.pdbx_strand_id
1 'polypeptide(L)'
;MFPVLHQLLGQTLITTDGKTLLGADDKAGIAEIMTALATLQAKNIPHGDIRVAFTPDEEVGKGAKHFDVEAFDARWAYTVDGGGVGELEFENFNAASVTIKIVGNNVHPGTAKGVMVNALSLAARIHAEVPGR
;
A
#
# COMPACT_ATOMS: atom_id res chain seq x y z
N MET A 1 -2.40 14.51 -16.75
CA MET A 1 -0.98 14.43 -17.19
C MET A 1 -0.11 14.74 -15.98
N PHE A 2 0.99 14.02 -15.78
CA PHE A 2 1.77 14.06 -14.53
C PHE A 2 2.80 15.21 -14.56
N PRO A 3 2.64 16.29 -13.75
CA PRO A 3 3.50 17.46 -13.81
C PRO A 3 4.93 17.21 -13.30
N VAL A 4 5.13 16.12 -12.54
CA VAL A 4 6.45 15.67 -12.06
C VAL A 4 7.45 15.47 -13.20
N LEU A 5 6.99 15.16 -14.42
CA LEU A 5 7.86 15.01 -15.59
C LEU A 5 8.68 16.26 -15.92
N HIS A 6 8.17 17.47 -15.60
CA HIS A 6 8.92 18.71 -15.79
C HIS A 6 10.16 18.81 -14.90
N GLN A 7 10.22 18.03 -13.82
CA GLN A 7 11.36 17.97 -12.90
C GLN A 7 12.41 16.92 -13.32
N LEU A 8 12.09 16.06 -14.30
CA LEU A 8 12.93 14.92 -14.72
C LEU A 8 13.61 15.15 -16.08
N LEU A 9 13.65 16.39 -16.56
CA LEU A 9 14.31 16.73 -17.82
C LEU A 9 15.79 16.34 -17.79
N GLY A 10 16.25 15.66 -18.84
CA GLY A 10 17.62 15.15 -18.95
C GLY A 10 17.87 13.80 -18.28
N GLN A 11 16.89 13.23 -17.57
CA GLN A 11 16.99 11.89 -17.00
C GLN A 11 16.50 10.81 -17.99
N THR A 12 16.89 9.56 -17.74
CA THR A 12 16.38 8.41 -18.49
C THR A 12 15.07 7.93 -17.87
N LEU A 13 13.98 7.95 -18.66
CA LEU A 13 12.70 7.40 -18.25
C LEU A 13 12.54 5.99 -18.78
N ILE A 14 12.15 5.06 -17.92
CA ILE A 14 11.76 3.70 -18.28
C ILE A 14 10.24 3.64 -18.15
N THR A 15 9.55 3.28 -19.24
CA THR A 15 8.08 3.26 -19.28
C THR A 15 7.55 1.91 -19.72
N THR A 16 6.24 1.72 -19.57
CA THR A 16 5.54 0.58 -20.14
C THR A 16 5.29 0.79 -21.64
N ASP A 17 4.76 -0.24 -22.30
CA ASP A 17 4.18 -0.13 -23.64
C ASP A 17 2.71 0.35 -23.61
N GLY A 18 2.20 0.68 -22.42
CA GLY A 18 0.81 1.08 -22.18
C GLY A 18 -0.17 -0.07 -21.98
N LYS A 19 0.23 -1.34 -22.05
CA LYS A 19 -0.67 -2.50 -21.91
C LYS A 19 -0.58 -3.19 -20.56
N THR A 20 0.47 -2.94 -19.80
CA THR A 20 0.76 -3.61 -18.53
C THR A 20 1.35 -2.62 -17.50
N LEU A 21 1.54 -3.09 -16.27
CA LEU A 21 2.33 -2.40 -15.26
C LEU A 21 3.82 -2.46 -15.60
N LEU A 22 4.58 -1.46 -15.13
CA LEU A 22 6.04 -1.48 -15.21
C LEU A 22 6.63 -2.46 -14.18
N GLY A 23 6.06 -2.46 -12.98
CA GLY A 23 6.59 -3.21 -11.83
C GLY A 23 7.84 -2.57 -11.21
N ALA A 24 8.02 -1.25 -11.36
CA ALA A 24 9.05 -0.52 -10.60
C ALA A 24 8.81 -0.68 -9.10
N ASP A 25 7.55 -0.57 -8.69
CA ASP A 25 7.03 -1.05 -7.42
C ASP A 25 6.91 -2.60 -7.46
N ASP A 26 7.69 -3.38 -6.70
CA ASP A 26 8.92 -3.00 -5.95
C ASP A 26 10.20 -3.61 -6.57
N LYS A 27 10.20 -3.87 -7.89
CA LYS A 27 11.40 -4.46 -8.54
C LYS A 27 12.54 -3.46 -8.70
N ALA A 28 12.27 -2.15 -8.63
CA ALA A 28 13.31 -1.13 -8.57
C ALA A 28 14.07 -1.24 -7.23
N GLY A 29 13.36 -1.32 -6.11
CA GLY A 29 13.95 -1.55 -4.78
C GLY A 29 14.78 -2.83 -4.72
N ILE A 30 14.26 -3.94 -5.27
CA ILE A 30 15.02 -5.19 -5.38
C ILE A 30 16.32 -4.99 -6.18
N ALA A 31 16.24 -4.34 -7.35
CA ALA A 31 17.41 -4.08 -8.19
C ALA A 31 18.44 -3.20 -7.49
N GLU A 32 17.99 -2.19 -6.75
CA GLU A 32 18.82 -1.26 -5.98
C GLU A 32 19.53 -1.96 -4.81
N ILE A 33 18.81 -2.77 -4.02
CA ILE A 33 19.38 -3.56 -2.93
C ILE A 33 20.47 -4.49 -3.48
N MET A 34 20.17 -5.25 -4.54
CA MET A 34 21.13 -6.19 -5.13
C MET A 34 22.37 -5.46 -5.69
N THR A 35 22.18 -4.29 -6.30
CA THR A 35 23.27 -3.45 -6.82
C THR A 35 24.12 -2.87 -5.69
N ALA A 36 23.51 -2.45 -4.60
CA ALA A 36 24.22 -1.95 -3.42
C ALA A 36 25.11 -3.04 -2.80
N LEU A 37 24.58 -4.26 -2.61
CA LEU A 37 25.36 -5.40 -2.11
C LEU A 37 26.56 -5.72 -3.01
N ALA A 38 26.35 -5.78 -4.33
CA ALA A 38 27.42 -6.02 -5.30
C ALA A 38 28.49 -4.91 -5.26
N THR A 39 28.06 -3.65 -5.11
CA THR A 39 28.95 -2.49 -5.04
C THR A 39 29.80 -2.49 -3.77
N LEU A 40 29.21 -2.78 -2.61
CA LEU A 40 29.91 -2.87 -1.33
C LEU A 40 31.04 -3.90 -1.40
N GLN A 41 30.74 -5.08 -1.95
CA GLN A 41 31.72 -6.15 -2.13
C GLN A 41 32.81 -5.77 -3.15
N ALA A 42 32.42 -5.33 -4.34
CA ALA A 42 33.38 -5.04 -5.43
C ALA A 42 34.34 -3.91 -5.09
N LYS A 43 33.89 -2.91 -4.32
CA LYS A 43 34.71 -1.77 -3.89
C LYS A 43 35.37 -1.98 -2.52
N ASN A 44 35.15 -3.12 -1.88
CA ASN A 44 35.63 -3.43 -0.53
C ASN A 44 35.34 -2.28 0.47
N ILE A 45 34.12 -1.75 0.42
CA ILE A 45 33.69 -0.66 1.29
C ILE A 45 33.47 -1.23 2.69
N PRO A 46 34.07 -0.67 3.77
CA PRO A 46 33.82 -1.14 5.12
C PRO A 46 32.35 -1.03 5.52
N HIS A 47 31.77 -2.12 6.01
CA HIS A 47 30.40 -2.16 6.51
C HIS A 47 30.27 -3.19 7.65
N GLY A 48 29.22 -3.06 8.46
CA GLY A 48 28.82 -4.10 9.42
C GLY A 48 28.02 -5.21 8.74
N ASP A 49 27.31 -6.01 9.51
CA ASP A 49 26.40 -7.02 8.96
C ASP A 49 25.24 -6.32 8.21
N ILE A 50 24.98 -6.77 6.98
CA ILE A 50 23.86 -6.29 6.16
C ILE A 50 22.87 -7.46 6.00
N ARG A 51 21.65 -7.27 6.50
CA ARG A 51 20.54 -8.22 6.39
C ARG A 51 19.61 -7.78 5.26
N VAL A 52 19.22 -8.70 4.39
CA VAL A 52 18.31 -8.44 3.26
C VAL A 52 17.22 -9.50 3.23
N ALA A 53 15.99 -9.07 2.97
CA ALA A 53 14.84 -9.94 2.80
C ALA A 53 14.00 -9.45 1.61
N PHE A 54 13.33 -10.39 0.95
CA PHE A 54 12.39 -10.12 -0.13
C PHE A 54 11.08 -10.83 0.21
N THR A 55 10.00 -10.06 0.42
CA THR A 55 8.73 -10.59 0.93
C THR A 55 7.74 -10.87 -0.21
N PRO A 56 6.92 -11.93 -0.11
CA PRO A 56 5.80 -12.16 -1.02
C PRO A 56 4.54 -11.39 -0.59
N ASP A 57 3.57 -11.23 -1.50
CA ASP A 57 2.19 -10.80 -1.18
C ASP A 57 2.08 -9.48 -0.36
N GLU A 58 2.99 -8.52 -0.56
CA GLU A 58 2.90 -7.18 0.05
C GLU A 58 1.58 -6.51 -0.35
N GLU A 59 1.33 -6.43 -1.66
CA GLU A 59 0.19 -5.76 -2.32
C GLU A 59 -1.20 -6.29 -1.93
N VAL A 60 -1.25 -7.43 -1.22
CA VAL A 60 -2.48 -8.04 -0.69
C VAL A 60 -2.49 -8.13 0.84
N GLY A 61 -1.64 -7.34 1.50
CA GLY A 61 -1.57 -7.17 2.94
C GLY A 61 -0.95 -8.34 3.70
N LYS A 62 -0.10 -9.15 3.05
CA LYS A 62 0.54 -10.32 3.67
C LYS A 62 2.07 -10.26 3.73
N GLY A 63 2.69 -9.23 3.16
CA GLY A 63 4.16 -9.04 3.13
C GLY A 63 4.84 -9.31 4.46
N ALA A 64 4.32 -8.73 5.54
CA ALA A 64 4.87 -8.88 6.89
C ALA A 64 4.25 -10.03 7.71
N LYS A 65 3.21 -10.71 7.20
CA LYS A 65 2.38 -11.64 8.00
C LYS A 65 3.17 -12.83 8.55
N HIS A 66 4.19 -13.27 7.83
CA HIS A 66 5.02 -14.43 8.16
C HIS A 66 6.51 -14.06 8.21
N PHE A 67 6.83 -12.79 8.43
CA PHE A 67 8.21 -12.34 8.50
C PHE A 67 8.84 -12.78 9.82
N ASP A 68 9.87 -13.62 9.76
CA ASP A 68 10.60 -14.10 10.93
C ASP A 68 11.65 -13.06 11.37
N VAL A 69 11.24 -12.18 12.29
CA VAL A 69 12.08 -11.09 12.80
C VAL A 69 13.29 -11.62 13.59
N GLU A 70 13.11 -12.71 14.34
CA GLU A 70 14.19 -13.30 15.13
C GLU A 70 15.28 -13.89 14.23
N ALA A 71 14.88 -14.61 13.17
CA ALA A 71 15.82 -15.13 12.18
C ALA A 71 16.46 -14.01 11.32
N PHE A 72 15.73 -12.92 11.08
CA PHE A 72 16.25 -11.78 10.32
C PHE A 72 17.38 -11.04 11.07
N ASP A 73 17.34 -11.03 12.40
CA ASP A 73 18.42 -10.59 13.29
C ASP A 73 19.00 -9.21 12.89
N ALA A 74 18.11 -8.22 12.79
CA ALA A 74 18.46 -6.82 12.54
C ALA A 74 17.87 -5.93 13.63
N ARG A 75 18.65 -4.95 14.10
CA ARG A 75 18.20 -3.98 15.12
C ARG A 75 17.16 -2.99 14.58
N TRP A 76 17.21 -2.72 13.28
CA TRP A 76 16.25 -1.92 12.51
C TRP A 76 16.40 -2.30 11.03
N ALA A 77 15.42 -1.90 10.22
CA ALA A 77 15.43 -2.12 8.78
C ALA A 77 14.77 -0.93 8.06
N TYR A 78 14.93 -0.89 6.74
CA TYR A 78 14.24 0.04 5.85
C TYR A 78 13.63 -0.77 4.70
N THR A 79 12.39 -0.47 4.34
CA THR A 79 11.84 -0.89 3.04
C THR A 79 12.39 0.05 1.97
N VAL A 80 12.82 -0.50 0.84
CA VAL A 80 13.25 0.28 -0.33
C VAL A 80 12.08 0.33 -1.30
N ASP A 81 10.95 0.83 -0.83
CA ASP A 81 9.63 0.73 -1.44
C ASP A 81 8.92 2.09 -1.46
N GLY A 82 9.72 3.15 -1.59
CA GLY A 82 9.25 4.53 -1.69
C GLY A 82 9.03 4.96 -3.14
N GLY A 83 8.62 6.20 -3.33
CA GLY A 83 8.41 6.81 -4.63
C GLY A 83 9.59 7.67 -5.10
N GLY A 84 9.49 8.97 -4.87
CA GLY A 84 10.40 9.96 -5.45
C GLY A 84 11.79 9.95 -4.83
N VAL A 85 12.81 10.37 -5.59
CA VAL A 85 14.17 10.54 -5.05
C VAL A 85 14.15 11.53 -3.88
N GLY A 86 14.66 11.09 -2.73
CA GLY A 86 14.73 11.89 -1.50
C GLY A 86 13.57 11.69 -0.53
N GLU A 87 12.62 10.82 -0.87
CA GLU A 87 11.50 10.48 0.01
C GLU A 87 11.95 9.65 1.23
N LEU A 88 11.33 9.92 2.37
CA LEU A 88 11.51 9.18 3.62
C LEU A 88 10.20 9.22 4.40
N GLU A 89 9.63 8.05 4.65
CA GLU A 89 8.34 7.91 5.31
C GLU A 89 8.53 7.15 6.63
N PHE A 90 8.07 7.74 7.73
CA PHE A 90 8.12 7.13 9.07
C PHE A 90 6.80 7.32 9.86
N GLU A 91 5.78 7.88 9.21
CA GLU A 91 4.45 8.11 9.76
C GLU A 91 3.42 7.43 8.86
N ASN A 92 2.43 6.75 9.46
CA ASN A 92 1.37 6.07 8.73
C ASN A 92 0.02 6.26 9.43
N PHE A 93 -1.08 5.94 8.72
CA PHE A 93 -2.41 5.96 9.31
C PHE A 93 -2.58 4.90 10.40
N ASN A 94 -3.33 5.25 11.45
CA ASN A 94 -4.03 4.26 12.25
C ASN A 94 -5.27 3.81 11.46
N ALA A 95 -5.39 2.51 11.17
CA ALA A 95 -6.46 1.97 10.34
C ALA A 95 -7.43 1.10 11.14
N ALA A 96 -8.72 1.27 10.90
CA ALA A 96 -9.79 0.41 11.43
C ALA A 96 -10.91 0.27 10.40
N SER A 97 -11.55 -0.90 10.35
CA SER A 97 -12.73 -1.13 9.53
C SER A 97 -13.98 -1.14 10.40
N VAL A 98 -15.06 -0.54 9.90
CA VAL A 98 -16.38 -0.54 10.55
C VAL A 98 -17.39 -1.17 9.60
N THR A 99 -17.84 -2.38 9.92
CA THR A 99 -18.88 -3.09 9.13
C THR A 99 -20.21 -3.01 9.86
N ILE A 100 -21.19 -2.34 9.26
CA ILE A 100 -22.53 -2.17 9.84
C ILE A 100 -23.51 -3.09 9.11
N LYS A 101 -24.04 -4.09 9.82
CA LYS A 101 -25.11 -4.97 9.32
C LYS A 101 -26.47 -4.39 9.72
N ILE A 102 -27.30 -4.06 8.73
CA ILE A 102 -28.64 -3.52 8.94
C ILE A 102 -29.66 -4.57 8.49
N VAL A 103 -30.52 -5.00 9.40
CA VAL A 103 -31.63 -5.90 9.10
C VAL A 103 -32.92 -5.09 9.13
N GLY A 104 -33.59 -5.01 7.98
CA GLY A 104 -34.91 -4.38 7.86
C GLY A 104 -36.06 -5.38 7.98
N ASN A 105 -37.26 -4.92 7.64
CA ASN A 105 -38.46 -5.73 7.51
C ASN A 105 -39.10 -5.43 6.15
N ASN A 106 -39.09 -6.38 5.21
CA ASN A 106 -39.59 -6.16 3.85
C ASN A 106 -40.98 -6.78 3.65
N VAL A 107 -41.85 -6.05 2.96
CA VAL A 107 -43.20 -6.50 2.56
C VAL A 107 -43.54 -5.88 1.20
N HIS A 108 -44.62 -6.33 0.54
CA HIS A 108 -45.02 -5.77 -0.74
C HIS A 108 -45.25 -4.24 -0.63
N PRO A 109 -44.63 -3.40 -1.49
CA PRO A 109 -44.68 -1.93 -1.35
C PRO A 109 -46.11 -1.36 -1.33
N GLY A 110 -47.05 -1.98 -2.05
CA GLY A 110 -48.46 -1.57 -2.06
C GLY A 110 -49.19 -1.70 -0.72
N THR A 111 -48.70 -2.51 0.22
CA THR A 111 -49.29 -2.72 1.56
C THR A 111 -48.30 -2.43 2.70
N ALA A 112 -47.22 -1.68 2.40
CA ALA A 112 -46.09 -1.49 3.29
C ALA A 112 -46.31 -0.51 4.45
N LYS A 113 -47.39 0.29 4.43
CA LYS A 113 -47.63 1.37 5.40
C LYS A 113 -47.70 0.82 6.83
N GLY A 114 -46.82 1.31 7.70
CA GLY A 114 -46.75 0.89 9.11
C GLY A 114 -46.10 -0.49 9.35
N VAL A 115 -45.62 -1.17 8.30
CA VAL A 115 -45.04 -2.52 8.39
C VAL A 115 -43.60 -2.55 7.90
N MET A 116 -43.32 -1.96 6.74
CA MET A 116 -41.98 -2.02 6.13
C MET A 116 -40.96 -1.20 6.90
N VAL A 117 -39.80 -1.78 7.16
CA VAL A 117 -38.58 -1.10 7.60
C VAL A 117 -37.53 -1.30 6.51
N ASN A 118 -37.30 -0.24 5.72
CA ASN A 118 -36.34 -0.31 4.63
C ASN A 118 -34.91 -0.16 5.17
N ALA A 119 -34.12 -1.24 5.11
CA ALA A 119 -32.73 -1.26 5.57
C ALA A 119 -31.85 -0.24 4.81
N LEU A 120 -32.12 0.00 3.53
CA LEU A 120 -31.37 0.97 2.72
C LEU A 120 -31.66 2.41 3.16
N SER A 121 -32.89 2.71 3.60
CA SER A 121 -33.22 4.02 4.16
C SER A 121 -32.50 4.27 5.49
N LEU A 122 -32.30 3.23 6.31
CA LEU A 122 -31.47 3.32 7.52
C LEU A 122 -29.99 3.52 7.17
N ALA A 123 -29.47 2.79 6.17
CA ALA A 123 -28.10 2.97 5.69
C ALA A 123 -27.84 4.40 5.21
N ALA A 124 -28.76 4.96 4.41
CA ALA A 124 -28.66 6.33 3.91
C ALA A 124 -28.66 7.35 5.06
N ARG A 125 -29.49 7.13 6.09
CA ARG A 125 -29.50 7.98 7.29
C ARG A 125 -28.20 7.90 8.08
N ILE A 126 -27.64 6.71 8.27
CA ILE A 126 -26.32 6.56 8.92
C ILE A 126 -25.26 7.31 8.12
N HIS A 127 -25.25 7.19 6.79
CA HIS A 127 -24.28 7.88 5.94
C HIS A 127 -24.43 9.41 6.00
N ALA A 128 -25.66 9.93 6.12
CA ALA A 128 -25.92 11.36 6.23
C ALA A 128 -25.37 11.98 7.53
N GLU A 129 -25.15 11.19 8.58
CA GLU A 129 -24.54 11.65 9.84
C GLU A 129 -23.00 11.58 9.82
N VAL A 130 -22.39 10.94 8.81
CA VAL A 130 -20.93 10.93 8.65
C VAL A 130 -20.49 12.35 8.26
N PRO A 131 -19.50 12.95 8.94
CA PRO A 131 -19.03 14.30 8.61
C PRO A 131 -18.69 14.44 7.13
N GLY A 132 -19.38 15.36 6.44
CA GLY A 132 -19.08 15.74 5.08
C GLY A 132 -17.83 16.60 4.98
N ARG A 133 -17.39 16.86 3.73
CA ARG A 133 -16.40 17.91 3.44
C ARG A 133 -17.06 19.27 3.35
#